data_AF-A0AAD7FJK3-F1
#
_entry.id   AF-A0AAD7FJK3-F1
#
_cell.length_a   1.000
_cell.length_b   1.000
_cell.length_c   1.000
_cell.angle_alpha   90.00
_cell.angle_beta   90.00
_cell.angle_gamma   90.00
#
_symmetry.space_group_name_H-M   'P 1'
#
loop_
_entity.id
_entity.type
_entity.pdbx_description
1 polymer ?
#
loop_
_entity_poly.entity_id
_entity_poly.type
_entity_poly.pdbx_seq_one_letter_code
_entity_poly.pdbx_strand_id
1 'polypeptide(L)'
;MYTILRASTNLTDICVSLNLKEEDSTEGACRGLPLINPVRLILAYQPMQFFIQGTTRELVDTIVTCIPSWENLAVVEMPHDSPDSVVAHNGMVAVPLKAAKNLRSLVLSSYEEHLFVHGRIQSETPIRTTHERLCNIMRLKAAAAV
;
A
#
# COMPACT_ATOMS: atom_id res chain seq x y z
N MET A 1 13.01 8.40 -14.06
CA MET A 1 12.07 8.78 -12.98
C MET A 1 12.70 9.68 -11.91
N TYR A 2 13.91 9.39 -11.42
CA TYR A 2 14.60 10.19 -10.38
C TYR A 2 14.58 11.71 -10.60
N THR A 3 15.01 12.19 -11.77
CA THR A 3 15.05 13.63 -12.10
C THR A 3 13.68 14.30 -11.99
N ILE A 4 12.63 13.59 -12.38
CA ILE A 4 11.25 14.09 -12.35
C ILE A 4 10.79 14.21 -10.90
N LEU A 5 10.92 13.12 -10.12
CA LEU A 5 10.50 13.13 -8.71
C LEU A 5 11.27 14.17 -7.88
N ARG A 6 12.55 14.37 -8.17
CA ARG A 6 13.37 15.42 -7.53
C ARG A 6 12.90 16.84 -7.85
N ALA A 7 12.42 17.08 -9.07
CA ALA A 7 11.96 18.41 -9.49
C ALA A 7 10.51 18.69 -9.04
N SER A 8 9.72 17.65 -8.79
CA SER A 8 8.30 17.75 -8.48
C SER A 8 8.05 17.87 -6.97
N THR A 9 8.27 19.06 -6.41
CA THR A 9 8.17 19.32 -4.96
C THR A 9 6.74 19.28 -4.39
N ASN A 10 5.73 19.38 -5.25
CA ASN A 10 4.32 19.50 -4.86
C ASN A 10 3.49 18.26 -5.20
N LEU A 11 4.12 17.08 -5.32
CA LEU A 11 3.40 15.84 -5.58
C LEU A 11 2.58 15.44 -4.35
N THR A 12 1.26 15.58 -4.46
CA THR A 12 0.31 15.17 -3.43
C THR A 12 -0.14 13.73 -3.59
N ASP A 13 -0.22 13.24 -4.82
CA ASP A 13 -0.77 11.93 -5.14
C ASP A 13 0.25 11.16 -5.97
N ILE A 14 0.55 9.93 -5.55
CA ILE A 14 1.37 9.01 -6.32
C ILE A 14 0.64 7.70 -6.51
N CYS A 15 0.59 7.25 -7.77
CA CYS A 15 0.12 5.94 -8.15
C CYS A 15 1.31 5.12 -8.64
N VAL A 16 1.53 3.96 -8.01
CA VAL A 16 2.57 3.01 -8.39
C VAL A 16 1.89 1.73 -8.84
N SER A 17 2.01 1.42 -10.13
CA SER A 17 1.67 0.10 -10.64
C SER A 17 2.86 -0.83 -10.45
N LEU A 18 2.62 -1.98 -9.81
CA LEU A 18 3.62 -3.02 -9.58
C LEU A 18 3.66 -4.07 -10.72
N ASN A 19 3.02 -3.79 -11.85
CA ASN A 19 3.08 -4.64 -13.04
C ASN A 19 4.37 -4.38 -13.83
N LEU A 20 5.49 -4.81 -13.27
CA LEU A 20 6.81 -4.70 -13.88
C LEU A 20 7.20 -6.02 -14.55
N LYS A 21 7.88 -5.92 -15.68
CA LYS A 21 8.58 -7.01 -16.36
C LYS A 21 10.01 -7.12 -15.87
N GLU A 22 10.66 -8.25 -16.17
CA GLU A 22 12.07 -8.48 -15.80
C GLU A 22 13.02 -7.45 -16.42
N GLU A 23 12.72 -6.98 -17.63
CA GLU A 23 13.47 -5.93 -18.33
C GLU A 23 13.20 -4.50 -17.84
N ASP A 24 12.21 -4.29 -16.97
CA ASP A 24 11.91 -2.96 -16.44
C ASP A 24 12.91 -2.54 -15.35
N SER A 25 13.39 -1.30 -15.43
CA SER A 25 14.27 -0.72 -14.41
C SER A 25 13.48 0.04 -13.35
N THR A 26 13.69 -0.31 -12.08
CA THR A 26 13.12 0.37 -10.91
C THR A 26 14.06 1.40 -10.29
N GLU A 27 15.32 1.47 -10.71
CA GLU A 27 16.37 2.28 -10.08
C GLU A 27 15.95 3.75 -9.91
N GLY A 28 15.40 4.33 -10.98
CA GLY A 28 14.95 5.72 -10.95
C GLY A 28 13.77 5.96 -10.00
N ALA A 29 12.93 4.95 -9.79
CA ALA A 29 11.83 4.99 -8.84
C ALA A 29 12.37 4.89 -7.40
N CYS A 30 13.19 3.87 -7.15
CA CYS A 30 13.77 3.60 -5.84
C CYS A 30 14.58 4.79 -5.31
N ARG A 31 15.30 5.49 -6.20
CA ARG A 31 16.04 6.71 -5.82
C ARG A 31 15.18 7.94 -5.64
N GLY A 32 14.01 8.01 -6.29
CA GLY A 32 13.17 9.20 -6.31
C GLY A 32 12.07 9.20 -5.25
N LEU A 33 11.50 8.03 -4.92
CA LEU A 33 10.46 7.87 -3.89
C LEU A 33 10.85 8.43 -2.50
N PRO A 34 12.10 8.30 -2.03
CA PRO A 34 12.52 8.91 -0.77
C PRO A 34 12.54 10.44 -0.77
N LEU A 35 12.49 11.08 -1.95
CA LEU A 35 12.57 12.54 -2.09
C LEU A 35 11.21 13.23 -2.08
N ILE A 36 10.11 12.48 -2.14
CA ILE A 36 8.75 13.02 -2.14
C ILE A 36 8.09 12.82 -0.78
N ASN A 37 6.99 13.54 -0.55
CA ASN A 37 6.18 13.42 0.66
C ASN A 37 4.69 13.50 0.29
N PRO A 38 4.14 12.45 -0.34
CA PRO A 38 2.78 12.45 -0.87
C PRO A 38 1.74 12.43 0.26
N VAL A 39 0.56 12.95 -0.05
CA VAL A 39 -0.66 12.84 0.77
C VAL A 39 -1.38 11.52 0.51
N ARG A 40 -1.35 11.04 -0.73
CA ARG A 40 -2.06 9.83 -1.17
C ARG A 40 -1.14 8.90 -1.96
N LEU A 41 -1.15 7.63 -1.57
CA LEU A 41 -0.45 6.54 -2.25
C LEU A 41 -1.48 5.55 -2.80
N ILE A 42 -1.39 5.23 -4.09
CA ILE A 42 -2.18 4.18 -4.72
C ILE A 42 -1.22 3.08 -5.16
N LEU A 43 -1.37 1.88 -4.62
CA LEU A 43 -0.59 0.69 -4.97
C LEU A 43 -1.45 -0.22 -5.84
N ALA A 44 -1.32 -0.07 -7.15
CA ALA A 44 -2.04 -0.89 -8.11
C ALA A 44 -1.28 -2.19 -8.38
N TYR A 45 -1.96 -3.32 -8.19
CA TYR A 45 -1.41 -4.65 -8.44
C TYR A 45 -2.30 -5.39 -9.43
N GLN A 46 -1.71 -6.02 -10.45
CA GLN A 46 -2.43 -6.94 -11.32
C GLN A 46 -2.12 -8.38 -10.90
N PRO A 47 -3.14 -9.23 -10.65
CA PRO A 47 -3.01 -10.62 -10.24
C PRO A 47 -2.72 -11.48 -11.46
N MET A 48 -1.66 -11.17 -12.20
CA MET A 48 -1.05 -12.22 -12.99
C MET A 48 -0.11 -12.99 -12.08
N GLN A 49 -0.05 -14.30 -12.30
CA GLN A 49 0.60 -15.36 -11.52
C GLN A 49 2.12 -15.18 -11.30
N PHE A 50 2.64 -13.97 -11.50
CA PHE A 50 4.02 -13.62 -11.30
C PHE A 50 4.26 -13.42 -9.81
N PHE A 51 4.88 -14.47 -9.23
CA PHE A 51 5.74 -14.33 -8.07
C PHE A 51 6.48 -12.99 -8.12
N ILE A 52 6.50 -12.26 -7.00
CA ILE A 52 7.27 -11.03 -6.84
C ILE A 52 8.68 -11.27 -7.38
N GLN A 53 8.95 -10.78 -8.60
CA GLN A 53 10.25 -10.89 -9.24
C GLN A 53 11.21 -9.92 -8.55
N GLY A 54 12.53 -10.09 -8.74
CA GLY A 54 13.55 -9.31 -8.04
C GLY A 54 13.35 -7.78 -8.15
N THR A 55 12.99 -7.29 -9.34
CA THR A 55 12.75 -5.86 -9.61
C THR A 55 11.51 -5.32 -8.87
N THR A 56 10.39 -6.05 -8.92
CA THR A 56 9.19 -5.70 -8.15
C THR A 56 9.45 -5.71 -6.66
N ARG A 57 10.25 -6.67 -6.16
CA ARG A 57 10.62 -6.73 -4.75
C ARG A 57 11.40 -5.49 -4.31
N GLU A 58 12.40 -5.07 -5.07
CA GLU A 58 13.20 -3.88 -4.76
C GLU A 58 12.35 -2.62 -4.66
N LEU A 59 11.41 -2.44 -5.58
CA LEU A 59 10.49 -1.31 -5.56
C LEU A 59 9.56 -1.36 -4.34
N VAL A 60 8.98 -2.54 -4.04
CA VAL A 60 8.13 -2.73 -2.86
C VAL A 60 8.90 -2.47 -1.58
N ASP A 61 10.12 -3.00 -1.44
CA ASP A 61 10.97 -2.77 -0.27
C ASP A 61 11.27 -1.27 -0.12
N THR A 62 11.53 -0.57 -1.22
CA THR A 62 11.73 0.88 -1.19
C THR A 62 10.48 1.62 -0.73
N ILE A 63 9.29 1.28 -1.23
CA ILE A 63 8.03 1.87 -0.78
C ILE A 63 7.81 1.61 0.72
N VAL A 64 8.02 0.39 1.18
CA VAL A 64 7.91 -0.03 2.59
C VAL A 64 8.80 0.82 3.49
N THR A 65 10.03 1.13 3.05
CA THR A 65 10.93 2.00 3.83
C THR A 65 10.55 3.49 3.79
N CYS A 66 9.89 3.96 2.73
CA CYS A 66 9.45 5.35 2.60
C CYS A 66 8.15 5.66 3.34
N ILE A 67 7.22 4.70 3.45
CA ILE A 67 5.91 4.92 4.09
C ILE A 67 6.03 5.58 5.49
N PRO A 68 6.93 5.13 6.39
CA PRO A 68 7.06 5.76 7.71
C PRO A 68 7.66 7.18 7.67
N SER A 69 8.42 7.53 6.63
CA SER A 69 9.05 8.86 6.49
C SER A 69 8.16 9.88 5.80
N TRP A 70 7.11 9.44 5.08
CA TRP A 70 6.14 10.33 4.45
C TRP A 70 5.20 10.96 5.48
N GLU A 71 5.60 12.12 6.00
CA GLU A 71 4.87 12.87 7.01
C GLU A 71 3.48 13.32 6.55
N ASN A 72 3.25 13.50 5.24
CA ASN A 72 1.96 13.94 4.72
C ASN A 72 1.01 12.79 4.40
N LEU A 73 1.48 11.53 4.41
CA LEU A 73 0.71 10.39 3.93
C LEU A 73 -0.54 10.18 4.80
N ALA A 74 -1.69 10.45 4.21
CA ALA A 74 -3.00 10.39 4.86
C ALA A 74 -3.90 9.30 4.27
N VAL A 75 -3.70 8.95 3.00
CA VAL A 75 -4.54 7.99 2.28
C VAL A 75 -3.68 6.96 1.58
N VAL A 76 -4.00 5.68 1.78
CA VAL A 76 -3.41 4.58 1.03
C VAL A 76 -4.53 3.79 0.39
N GLU A 77 -4.39 3.53 -0.90
CA GLU A 77 -5.34 2.74 -1.68
C GLU A 77 -4.65 1.56 -2.31
N MET A 78 -5.26 0.40 -2.16
CA MET A 78 -4.76 -0.84 -2.72
C MET A 78 -5.92 -1.47 -3.53
N PRO A 79 -6.11 -1.02 -4.78
CA PRO A 79 -7.03 -1.69 -5.67
C PRO A 79 -6.49 -3.09 -5.99
N HIS A 80 -7.31 -4.08 -5.72
CA HIS A 80 -7.04 -5.49 -5.94
C HIS A 80 -8.03 -6.06 -6.95
N ASP A 81 -7.53 -6.80 -7.93
CA ASP A 81 -8.38 -7.49 -8.89
C ASP A 81 -8.84 -8.88 -8.38
N SER A 82 -8.30 -9.39 -7.26
CA SER A 82 -8.77 -10.66 -6.66
C SER A 82 -8.57 -10.74 -5.14
N PRO A 83 -9.46 -11.45 -4.40
CA PRO A 83 -9.39 -11.60 -2.95
C PRO A 83 -8.13 -12.33 -2.46
N ASP A 84 -7.56 -13.24 -3.26
CA ASP A 84 -6.34 -13.98 -2.88
C ASP A 84 -5.09 -13.10 -2.88
N SER A 85 -5.07 -12.04 -3.71
CA SER A 85 -3.96 -11.09 -3.77
C SER A 85 -3.83 -10.23 -2.50
N VAL A 86 -4.93 -10.06 -1.76
CA VAL A 86 -5.07 -9.21 -0.58
C VAL A 86 -4.20 -9.69 0.57
N VAL A 87 -4.18 -11.00 0.84
CA VAL A 87 -3.52 -11.54 2.06
C VAL A 87 -2.00 -11.52 1.95
N ALA A 88 -1.45 -11.87 0.78
CA ALA A 88 0.00 -11.95 0.59
C ALA A 88 0.66 -10.56 0.55
N HIS A 89 0.06 -9.60 -0.16
CA HIS A 89 0.67 -8.29 -0.41
C HIS A 89 0.40 -7.29 0.71
N ASN A 90 -0.80 -7.33 1.33
CA ASN A 90 -1.11 -6.44 2.44
C ASN A 90 -0.25 -6.78 3.66
N GLY A 91 0.21 -8.02 3.81
CA GLY A 91 1.15 -8.41 4.85
C GLY A 91 2.46 -7.61 4.82
N MET A 92 2.98 -7.28 3.63
CA MET A 92 4.26 -6.57 3.47
C MET A 92 4.15 -5.10 3.86
N VAL A 93 3.05 -4.44 3.51
CA VAL A 93 2.86 -3.01 3.79
C VAL A 93 2.15 -2.74 5.11
N ALA A 94 1.47 -3.71 5.71
CA ALA A 94 0.70 -3.50 6.95
C ALA A 94 1.56 -2.98 8.12
N VAL A 95 2.80 -3.47 8.27
CA VAL A 95 3.71 -2.99 9.32
C VAL A 95 4.15 -1.54 9.08
N PRO A 96 4.69 -1.17 7.90
CA PRO A 96 4.98 0.23 7.56
C PRO A 96 3.78 1.16 7.69
N LEU A 97 2.60 0.73 7.26
CA LEU A 97 1.37 1.54 7.33
C LEU A 97 0.98 1.87 8.77
N LYS A 98 1.22 0.95 9.72
CA LYS A 98 1.03 1.25 11.15
C LYS A 98 2.02 2.28 11.68
N ALA A 99 3.20 2.40 11.07
CA ALA A 99 4.22 3.38 11.44
C ALA A 99 4.02 4.74 10.76
N ALA A 100 3.12 4.85 9.78
CA ALA A 100 2.81 6.12 9.13
C ALA A 100 2.08 7.06 10.10
N LYS A 101 2.70 8.21 10.40
CA LYS A 101 2.25 9.14 11.45
C LYS A 101 0.86 9.74 11.21
N ASN A 102 0.51 9.97 9.94
CA ASN A 102 -0.67 10.74 9.56
C ASN A 102 -1.69 9.93 8.76
N LEU A 103 -1.55 8.61 8.69
CA LEU A 103 -2.46 7.75 7.94
C LEU A 103 -3.86 7.75 8.54
N ARG A 104 -4.86 8.13 7.75
CA ARG A 104 -6.27 8.29 8.18
C ARG A 104 -7.23 7.39 7.42
N SER A 105 -6.89 7.02 6.19
CA SER A 105 -7.72 6.19 5.31
C SER A 105 -6.89 5.09 4.67
N LEU A 106 -7.37 3.86 4.80
CA LEU A 106 -6.90 2.72 4.03
C LEU A 106 -8.08 2.20 3.20
N VAL A 107 -7.98 2.33 1.88
CA VAL A 107 -8.99 1.86 0.94
C VAL A 107 -8.51 0.56 0.31
N LEU A 108 -9.23 -0.51 0.60
CA LEU A 108 -9.04 -1.80 -0.05
C LEU A 108 -10.24 -1.97 -0.99
N SER A 109 -10.02 -1.90 -2.30
CA SER A 109 -11.08 -2.11 -3.29
C SER A 109 -10.87 -3.46 -3.98
N SER A 110 -11.94 -4.25 -4.04
CA SER A 110 -12.03 -5.45 -4.88
C SER A 110 -12.88 -5.11 -6.11
N TYR A 111 -12.46 -5.50 -7.30
CA TYR A 111 -13.26 -5.34 -8.52
C TYR A 111 -14.45 -6.31 -8.59
N GLU A 112 -14.45 -7.37 -7.79
CA GLU A 112 -15.63 -8.21 -7.61
C GLU A 112 -16.58 -7.52 -6.61
N GLU A 113 -17.58 -6.82 -7.17
CA GLU A 113 -18.73 -6.20 -6.50
C GLU A 113 -18.41 -5.12 -5.45
N HIS A 114 -18.21 -3.86 -5.89
CA HIS A 114 -18.47 -2.59 -5.16
C HIS A 114 -18.42 -2.58 -3.61
N LEU A 115 -17.50 -3.29 -2.98
CA LEU A 115 -17.36 -3.31 -1.52
C LEU A 115 -16.28 -2.30 -1.14
N PHE A 116 -16.67 -1.04 -0.97
CA PHE A 116 -15.80 -0.02 -0.41
C PHE A 116 -15.65 -0.25 1.09
N VAL A 117 -14.57 -0.93 1.51
CA VAL A 117 -14.22 -0.98 2.93
C VAL A 117 -13.52 0.33 3.28
N HIS A 118 -14.29 1.31 3.74
CA HIS A 118 -13.73 2.50 4.39
C HIS A 118 -13.36 2.15 5.83
N GLY A 119 -12.15 1.62 6.01
CA GLY A 119 -11.57 1.46 7.33
C GLY A 119 -11.08 2.82 7.85
N ARG A 120 -11.89 3.52 8.64
CA ARG A 120 -11.34 4.52 9.57
C ARG A 120 -10.60 3.74 10.66
N ILE A 121 -9.35 4.07 10.92
CA ILE A 121 -8.66 3.59 12.13
C ILE A 121 -9.28 4.33 13.32
N GLN A 122 -10.46 3.91 13.73
CA GLN A 122 -11.09 4.27 15.00
C GLN A 122 -11.54 2.94 15.64
N SER A 123 -11.16 2.75 16.90
CA SER A 123 -11.56 1.60 17.69
C SER A 123 -13.08 1.48 17.75
N GLU A 124 -13.55 0.23 17.79
CA GLU A 124 -14.92 -0.24 18.08
C GLU A 124 -15.77 -0.73 16.87
N THR A 125 -16.07 -2.02 16.92
CA THR A 125 -16.95 -2.90 16.12
C THR A 125 -18.44 -2.51 16.09
N PRO A 126 -19.36 -3.17 15.33
CA PRO A 126 -19.22 -4.25 14.31
C PRO A 126 -20.08 -4.07 13.02
N ILE A 127 -19.70 -4.71 11.90
CA ILE A 127 -20.65 -5.21 10.87
C ILE A 127 -20.19 -6.60 10.40
N ARG A 128 -21.15 -7.51 10.23
CA ARG A 128 -21.02 -8.97 9.99
C ARG A 128 -20.92 -9.35 8.51
N THR A 129 -20.44 -10.58 8.32
CA THR A 129 -20.33 -11.43 7.11
C THR A 129 -19.17 -11.18 6.14
N THR A 130 -18.38 -12.25 5.92
CA THR A 130 -17.13 -12.42 5.12
C THR A 130 -15.93 -11.52 5.52
N HIS A 131 -16.23 -10.44 6.21
CA HIS A 131 -15.40 -9.44 6.85
C HIS A 131 -14.46 -9.97 7.95
N GLU A 132 -14.79 -11.11 8.59
CA GLU A 132 -14.04 -11.60 9.76
C GLU A 132 -12.61 -12.05 9.44
N ARG A 133 -12.32 -12.65 8.28
CA ARG A 133 -10.96 -13.16 8.03
C ARG A 133 -9.94 -12.03 7.78
N LEU A 134 -10.32 -11.04 6.98
CA LEU A 134 -9.45 -9.89 6.66
C LEU A 134 -9.36 -8.90 7.82
N CYS A 135 -10.46 -8.63 8.54
CA CYS A 135 -10.41 -7.81 9.74
C CYS A 135 -9.77 -8.51 10.94
N ASN A 136 -9.88 -9.83 11.10
CA ASN A 136 -9.19 -10.52 12.19
C ASN A 136 -7.67 -10.54 11.98
N ILE A 137 -7.15 -10.61 10.75
CA ILE A 137 -5.70 -10.46 10.52
C ILE A 137 -5.20 -9.06 10.94
N MET A 138 -5.98 -8.01 10.70
CA MET A 138 -5.62 -6.65 11.12
C MET A 138 -5.89 -6.37 12.61
N ARG A 139 -6.94 -6.96 13.20
CA ARG A 139 -7.30 -6.81 14.63
C ARG A 139 -6.47 -7.68 15.56
N LEU A 140 -6.10 -8.92 15.20
CA LEU A 140 -5.30 -9.81 16.06
C LEU A 140 -3.87 -9.31 16.30
N LYS A 141 -3.34 -8.41 15.46
CA LYS A 141 -2.00 -7.81 15.67
C LYS A 141 -2.04 -6.40 16.28
N ALA A 142 -3.21 -5.87 16.63
CA ALA A 142 -3.32 -4.65 17.43
C ALA A 142 -3.47 -4.94 18.94
N ALA A 143 -3.90 -6.14 19.30
CA ALA A 143 -4.06 -6.57 20.70
C ALA A 143 -2.84 -7.32 21.29
N ALA A 144 -1.79 -7.57 20.51
CA ALA A 144 -0.61 -8.35 20.93
C ALA A 144 0.65 -7.50 21.23
N ALA A 145 0.47 -6.22 21.54
CA ALA A 145 1.56 -5.31 21.94
C ALA A 145 1.23 -4.57 23.25
N VAL A 146 0.78 -5.35 24.25
CA VAL A 146 0.98 -5.01 25.68
C VAL A 146 2.25 -5.71 26.13
#